data_AF-A0A7J6W3N2-F1
#
_entry.id   AF-A0A7J6W3N2-F1
#
_cell.length_a   1.000
_cell.length_b   1.000
_cell.length_c   1.000
_cell.angle_alpha   90.00
_cell.angle_beta   90.00
_cell.angle_gamma   90.00
#
_symmetry.space_group_name_H-M   'P 1'
#
loop_
_entity.id
_entity.type
_entity.pdbx_description
1 polymer ?
#
loop_
_entity_poly.entity_id
_entity_poly.type
_entity_poly.pdbx_seq_one_letter_code
_entity_poly.pdbx_strand_id
1 'polypeptide(L)'
;MAEKKEKVKTTEEEEGVLLYYKYANVPDLNDLLNFYNSNCESLGLRGRVRLASHGVNVTVGGKLSSLEQHINAVKLKNPLFEGTDFKLASCNFQSNQQILKECGFTSLSIRVVKELVTFGSRPLLNSPVISNAGRHLSAVEFNTVLQSAGASLANNGSIQKNNIILLDARNVYETRIGRFQTSKVETLDPKIRQYSDLCTWIDCHSEQLRGSNVLMYCTGGIRCEMASAYIRSKGAGYENTFQLFGGIQRYLEQFPDGGFFKGKNFVFDH
;
A
#
# COMPACT_ATOMS: atom_id res chain seq x y z
N MET A 1 -28.18 53.06 18.15
CA MET A 1 -27.22 52.02 18.61
C MET A 1 -27.53 50.76 17.85
N ALA A 2 -26.70 50.42 16.85
CA ALA A 2 -26.82 49.17 16.10
C ALA A 2 -25.57 48.36 16.42
N GLU A 3 -25.74 47.30 17.22
CA GLU A 3 -24.69 46.35 17.55
C GLU A 3 -24.29 45.57 16.30
N LYS A 4 -23.06 45.79 15.82
CA LYS A 4 -22.42 44.91 14.85
C LYS A 4 -22.07 43.61 15.55
N LYS A 5 -22.85 42.56 15.29
CA LYS A 5 -22.45 41.18 15.60
C LYS A 5 -21.25 40.82 14.74
N GLU A 6 -20.08 40.76 15.37
CA GLU A 6 -18.86 40.18 14.80
C GLU A 6 -19.13 38.69 14.53
N LYS A 7 -19.07 38.31 13.25
CA LYS A 7 -19.06 36.89 12.87
C LYS A 7 -17.72 36.31 13.31
N VAL A 8 -17.73 35.52 14.37
CA VAL A 8 -16.62 34.63 14.74
C VAL A 8 -16.34 33.72 13.55
N LYS A 9 -15.23 33.98 12.87
CA LYS A 9 -14.72 33.15 11.77
C LYS A 9 -14.01 31.97 12.43
N THR A 10 -14.73 30.89 12.67
CA THR A 10 -14.11 29.61 13.06
C THR A 10 -13.20 29.18 11.92
N THR A 11 -11.88 29.29 12.10
CA THR A 11 -10.89 28.60 11.27
C THR A 11 -11.11 27.11 11.51
N GLU A 12 -11.90 26.48 10.65
CA GLU A 12 -12.09 25.03 10.65
C GLU A 12 -10.76 24.38 10.27
N GLU A 13 -10.37 23.39 11.08
CA GLU A 13 -9.09 22.68 10.97
C GLU A 13 -9.16 21.69 9.81
N GLU A 14 -8.11 21.64 8.97
CA GLU A 14 -8.06 20.75 7.81
C GLU A 14 -8.15 19.28 8.24
N GLU A 15 -8.86 18.48 7.44
CA GLU A 15 -8.95 17.03 7.63
C GLU A 15 -8.06 16.30 6.63
N GLY A 16 -7.80 15.02 6.91
CA GLY A 16 -7.02 14.18 6.04
C GLY A 16 -7.22 12.71 6.29
N VAL A 17 -6.46 11.93 5.52
CA VAL A 17 -6.39 10.47 5.62
C VAL A 17 -4.93 10.07 5.77
N LEU A 18 -4.71 9.15 6.71
CA LEU A 18 -3.42 8.55 6.99
C LEU A 18 -3.46 7.06 6.63
N LEU A 19 -2.54 6.64 5.77
CA LEU A 19 -2.31 5.25 5.40
C LEU A 19 -0.89 4.84 5.79
N TYR A 20 -0.76 3.72 6.50
CA TYR A 20 0.54 3.07 6.71
C TYR A 20 0.38 1.60 7.05
N TYR A 21 1.49 0.87 6.93
CA TYR A 21 1.62 -0.48 7.44
C TYR A 21 3.03 -0.69 7.95
N LYS A 22 3.21 -1.67 8.82
CA LYS A 22 4.53 -2.16 9.22
C LYS A 22 4.42 -3.64 9.50
N TYR A 23 5.27 -4.43 8.83
CA TYR A 23 5.55 -5.80 9.25
C TYR A 23 6.63 -5.78 10.32
N ALA A 24 6.33 -6.31 11.50
CA ALA A 24 7.24 -6.42 12.63
C ALA A 24 6.72 -7.49 13.59
N ASN A 25 7.62 -8.16 14.33
CA ASN A 25 7.20 -9.10 15.35
C ASN A 25 6.59 -8.34 16.54
N VAL A 26 5.27 -8.44 16.71
CA VAL A 26 4.52 -7.78 17.78
C VAL A 26 4.56 -8.68 19.02
N PRO A 27 5.24 -8.27 20.11
CA PRO A 27 5.41 -9.11 21.29
C PRO A 27 4.11 -9.28 22.09
N ASP A 28 3.30 -8.22 22.18
CA ASP A 28 2.02 -8.23 22.90
C ASP A 28 0.93 -7.56 22.04
N LEU A 29 0.00 -8.38 21.54
CA LEU A 29 -1.13 -7.89 20.73
C LEU A 29 -2.19 -7.16 21.55
N ASN A 30 -2.33 -7.49 22.84
CA ASN A 30 -3.31 -6.84 23.70
C ASN A 30 -2.85 -5.44 24.07
N ASP A 31 -1.56 -5.25 24.39
CA ASP A 31 -0.98 -3.90 24.57
C ASP A 31 -1.16 -3.06 23.31
N LEU A 32 -0.87 -3.63 22.15
CA LEU A 32 -0.99 -2.91 20.89
C LEU A 32 -2.45 -2.55 20.57
N LEU A 33 -3.39 -3.47 20.82
CA LEU A 33 -4.82 -3.22 20.69
C LEU A 33 -5.29 -2.10 21.61
N ASN A 34 -4.90 -2.14 22.89
CA ASN A 34 -5.22 -1.09 23.86
C ASN A 34 -4.65 0.27 23.44
N PHE A 35 -3.40 0.29 22.97
CA PHE A 35 -2.77 1.50 22.43
C PHE A 35 -3.59 2.10 21.28
N TYR A 36 -3.97 1.29 20.28
CA TYR A 36 -4.74 1.80 19.14
C TYR A 36 -6.14 2.25 19.52
N ASN A 37 -6.84 1.52 20.40
CA ASN A 37 -8.15 1.92 20.90
C ASN A 37 -8.05 3.28 21.59
N SER A 38 -7.23 3.40 22.64
CA SER A 38 -7.12 4.63 23.42
C SER A 38 -6.64 5.81 22.59
N ASN A 39 -5.62 5.62 21.76
CA ASN A 39 -5.03 6.70 20.96
C ASN A 39 -5.97 7.18 19.84
N CYS A 40 -6.61 6.27 19.11
CA CYS A 40 -7.55 6.67 18.06
C CYS A 40 -8.82 7.29 18.63
N GLU A 41 -9.35 6.77 19.74
CA GLU A 41 -10.54 7.34 20.41
C GLU A 41 -10.26 8.73 20.97
N SER A 42 -9.15 8.93 21.69
CA SER A 42 -8.81 10.23 22.27
C SER A 42 -8.58 11.32 21.21
N LEU A 43 -8.12 10.92 20.03
CA LEU A 43 -7.86 11.79 18.88
C LEU A 43 -9.07 11.92 17.95
N GLY A 44 -10.20 11.26 18.25
CA GLY A 44 -11.40 11.29 17.42
C GLY A 44 -11.21 10.70 16.02
N LEU A 45 -10.22 9.82 15.83
CA LEU A 45 -9.90 9.21 14.54
C LEU A 45 -10.89 8.11 14.19
N ARG A 46 -11.23 8.01 12.90
CA ARG A 46 -12.13 6.98 12.35
C ARG A 46 -11.43 6.19 11.27
N GLY A 47 -11.96 5.03 10.91
CA GLY A 47 -11.40 4.18 9.85
C GLY A 47 -11.07 2.78 10.35
N ARG A 48 -9.99 2.19 9.83
CA ARG A 48 -9.67 0.78 10.01
C ARG A 48 -8.24 0.60 10.51
N VAL A 49 -8.10 -0.23 11.54
CA VAL A 49 -6.82 -0.71 12.06
C VAL A 49 -6.89 -2.23 12.08
N ARG A 50 -5.94 -2.87 11.42
CA ARG A 50 -5.74 -4.33 11.48
C ARG A 50 -4.45 -4.62 12.21
N LEU A 51 -4.53 -5.44 13.24
CA LEU A 51 -3.41 -5.84 14.08
C LEU A 51 -3.18 -7.33 13.95
N ALA A 52 -1.94 -7.76 13.81
CA ALA A 52 -1.58 -9.15 13.81
C ALA A 52 -0.23 -9.34 14.50
N SER A 53 0.09 -10.57 14.89
CA SER A 53 1.39 -10.89 15.54
C SER A 53 2.61 -10.48 14.72
N HIS A 54 2.43 -10.28 13.41
CA HIS A 54 3.45 -9.89 12.45
C HIS A 54 3.31 -8.44 11.95
N GLY A 55 2.49 -7.60 12.60
CA GLY A 55 2.52 -6.16 12.36
C GLY A 55 1.16 -5.45 12.40
N VAL A 56 1.07 -4.34 11.66
CA VAL A 56 -0.12 -3.47 11.59
C VAL A 56 -0.40 -2.98 10.16
N ASN A 57 -1.68 -2.75 9.87
CA ASN A 57 -2.15 -2.10 8.65
C ASN A 57 -3.26 -1.11 9.00
N VAL A 58 -3.04 0.16 8.72
CA VAL A 58 -3.83 1.27 9.27
C VAL A 58 -4.26 2.22 8.16
N THR A 59 -5.55 2.53 8.15
CA THR A 59 -6.16 3.58 7.34
C THR A 59 -7.11 4.36 8.23
N VAL A 60 -6.70 5.55 8.68
CA VAL A 60 -7.50 6.39 9.58
C VAL A 60 -7.65 7.79 9.03
N GLY A 61 -8.81 8.39 9.24
CA GLY A 61 -9.13 9.76 8.86
C GLY A 61 -9.57 10.59 10.06
N GLY A 62 -9.36 11.89 9.95
CA GLY A 62 -9.70 12.89 10.97
C GLY A 62 -8.96 14.20 10.74
N LYS A 63 -8.92 15.04 11.76
CA LYS A 63 -8.18 16.32 11.75
C LYS A 63 -6.69 16.08 11.50
N LEU A 64 -6.06 16.92 10.68
CA LEU A 64 -4.64 16.82 10.36
C LEU A 64 -3.75 16.80 11.61
N SER A 65 -4.01 17.71 12.57
CA SER A 65 -3.28 17.75 13.84
C SER A 65 -3.41 16.46 14.65
N SER A 66 -4.58 15.82 14.60
CA SER A 66 -4.85 14.55 15.29
C SER A 66 -4.12 13.40 14.60
N LEU A 67 -4.03 13.41 13.26
CA LEU A 67 -3.23 12.45 12.50
C LEU A 67 -1.73 12.61 12.78
N GLU A 68 -1.23 13.83 12.88
CA GLU A 68 0.17 14.11 13.26
C GLU A 68 0.48 13.65 14.68
N GLN A 69 -0.41 13.91 15.64
CA GLN A 69 -0.30 13.40 17.01
C GLN A 69 -0.28 11.87 17.03
N HIS A 70 -1.14 11.23 16.23
CA HIS A 70 -1.14 9.78 16.08
C HIS A 70 0.18 9.25 15.52
N ILE A 71 0.72 9.86 14.46
CA ILE A 71 2.02 9.48 13.87
C ILE A 71 3.12 9.56 14.93
N ASN A 72 3.16 10.64 15.72
CA ASN A 72 4.15 10.80 16.77
C ASN A 72 4.00 9.73 17.85
N ALA A 73 2.78 9.45 18.31
CA ALA A 73 2.51 8.39 19.28
C ALA A 73 2.95 7.00 18.78
N VAL A 74 2.73 6.69 17.50
CA VAL A 74 3.18 5.42 16.88
C VAL A 74 4.70 5.36 16.81
N LYS A 75 5.38 6.45 16.44
CA LYS A 75 6.85 6.52 16.41
C LYS A 75 7.49 6.30 17.78
N LEU A 76 6.82 6.69 18.86
CA LEU A 76 7.29 6.50 20.24
C LEU A 76 7.28 5.02 20.69
N LYS A 77 6.55 4.13 20.00
CA LYS A 77 6.62 2.66 20.22
C LYS A 77 7.90 2.04 19.61
N ASN A 78 9.00 2.78 19.54
CA ASN A 78 10.31 2.31 19.07
C ASN A 78 10.78 1.10 19.92
N PRO A 79 11.37 0.04 19.32
CA PRO A 79 11.74 -0.08 17.89
C PRO A 79 10.66 -0.64 16.97
N LEU A 80 9.47 -0.97 17.49
CA LEU A 80 8.46 -1.75 16.75
C LEU A 80 8.05 -1.11 15.41
N PHE A 81 7.89 0.21 15.37
CA PHE A 81 7.44 0.96 14.19
C PHE A 81 8.49 1.89 13.59
N GLU A 82 9.77 1.65 13.88
CA GLU A 82 10.86 2.41 13.27
C GLU A 82 10.87 2.29 11.73
N GLY A 83 11.12 3.39 11.03
CA GLY A 83 11.16 3.43 9.56
C GLY A 83 9.80 3.23 8.87
N THR A 84 8.69 3.38 9.58
CA THR A 84 7.34 3.27 8.99
C THR A 84 7.09 4.40 7.98
N ASP A 85 6.61 4.03 6.80
CA ASP A 85 6.26 4.95 5.71
C ASP A 85 4.82 5.48 5.85
N PHE A 86 4.66 6.58 6.58
CA PHE A 86 3.38 7.26 6.81
C PHE A 86 2.97 8.11 5.59
N LYS A 87 1.86 7.75 4.95
CA LYS A 87 1.29 8.47 3.80
C LYS A 87 0.12 9.30 4.31
N LEU A 88 0.37 10.58 4.54
CA LEU A 88 -0.63 11.55 4.98
C LEU A 88 -1.09 12.38 3.78
N ALA A 89 -2.39 12.38 3.53
CA ALA A 89 -3.02 13.20 2.50
C ALA A 89 -4.03 14.16 3.14
N SER A 90 -3.94 15.46 2.82
CA SER A 90 -4.94 16.43 3.23
C SER A 90 -6.15 16.39 2.30
N CYS A 91 -7.32 16.68 2.86
CA CYS A 91 -8.59 16.77 2.17
C CYS A 91 -9.11 18.20 2.31
N ASN A 92 -9.08 18.96 1.22
CA ASN A 92 -9.52 20.37 1.21
C ASN A 92 -11.05 20.53 1.14
N PHE A 93 -11.82 19.45 1.23
CA PHE A 93 -13.27 19.48 1.20
C PHE A 93 -13.81 19.36 2.62
N GLN A 94 -14.71 20.25 3.02
CA GLN A 94 -15.48 20.10 4.25
C GLN A 94 -16.15 18.74 4.24
N SER A 95 -15.81 17.90 5.22
CA SER A 95 -16.42 16.61 5.45
C SER A 95 -17.87 16.79 5.86
N ASN A 96 -18.75 16.90 4.87
CA ASN A 96 -20.15 16.62 5.13
C ASN A 96 -20.29 15.11 5.42
N GLN A 97 -21.38 14.73 6.10
CA GLN A 97 -21.62 13.33 6.46
C GLN A 97 -21.62 12.38 5.25
N GLN A 98 -21.89 12.89 4.05
CA GLN A 98 -21.89 12.11 2.82
C GLN A 98 -20.46 11.70 2.43
N ILE A 99 -19.48 12.61 2.46
CA ILE A 99 -18.08 12.31 2.17
C ILE A 99 -17.50 11.32 3.20
N LEU A 100 -17.79 11.50 4.49
CA LEU A 100 -17.36 10.54 5.51
C LEU A 100 -17.95 9.14 5.30
N LYS A 101 -19.15 9.08 4.71
CA LYS A 101 -19.84 7.83 4.38
C LYS A 101 -19.31 7.19 3.10
N GLU A 102 -18.92 8.00 2.11
CA GLU A 102 -18.26 7.62 0.85
C GLU A 102 -16.74 7.40 0.97
N CYS A 103 -16.16 7.70 2.13
CA CYS A 103 -14.82 7.30 2.49
C CYS A 103 -14.80 6.19 3.57
N GLY A 104 -15.93 5.68 4.02
CA GLY A 104 -15.99 4.63 5.04
C GLY A 104 -15.48 5.03 6.42
N PHE A 105 -15.27 6.32 6.65
CA PHE A 105 -14.82 6.89 7.92
C PHE A 105 -16.02 7.26 8.81
N THR A 106 -17.04 6.41 8.84
CA THR A 106 -18.22 6.60 9.71
C THR A 106 -17.98 6.10 11.12
N SER A 107 -17.08 5.14 11.29
CA SER A 107 -16.72 4.54 12.59
C SER A 107 -15.25 4.11 12.61
N LEU A 108 -14.70 3.96 13.81
CA LEU A 108 -13.43 3.29 14.03
C LEU A 108 -13.65 1.77 14.14
N SER A 109 -12.89 0.99 13.38
CA SER A 109 -12.89 -0.47 13.42
C SER A 109 -11.47 -0.98 13.62
N ILE A 110 -11.16 -1.39 14.85
CA ILE A 110 -9.88 -2.02 15.21
C ILE A 110 -10.10 -3.51 15.35
N ARG A 111 -9.34 -4.33 14.61
CA ARG A 111 -9.50 -5.79 14.60
C ARG A 111 -8.16 -6.49 14.70
N VAL A 112 -8.08 -7.45 15.62
CA VAL A 112 -7.03 -8.47 15.60
C VAL A 112 -7.34 -9.48 14.50
N VAL A 113 -6.38 -9.70 13.61
CA VAL A 113 -6.51 -10.55 12.43
C VAL A 113 -5.35 -11.55 12.37
N LYS A 114 -5.57 -12.68 11.68
CA LYS A 114 -4.51 -13.66 11.43
C LYS A 114 -3.45 -13.12 10.46
N GLU A 115 -3.91 -12.38 9.44
CA GLU A 115 -3.09 -11.81 8.36
C GLU A 115 -3.50 -10.35 8.13
N LEU A 116 -2.53 -9.44 8.05
CA LEU A 116 -2.80 -8.03 7.75
C LEU A 116 -3.53 -7.86 6.41
N VAL A 117 -3.15 -8.69 5.44
CA VAL A 117 -3.85 -8.87 4.16
C VAL A 117 -3.88 -10.36 3.85
N THR A 118 -5.08 -10.89 3.57
CA THR A 118 -5.29 -12.32 3.33
C THR A 118 -4.80 -12.72 1.95
N PHE A 119 -3.69 -13.45 1.86
CA PHE A 119 -3.02 -13.75 0.58
C PHE A 119 -3.45 -15.07 -0.07
N GLY A 120 -4.02 -15.99 0.69
CA GLY A 120 -4.57 -17.24 0.17
C GLY A 120 -6.00 -17.48 0.65
N SER A 121 -6.85 -18.06 -0.20
CA SER A 121 -8.18 -18.54 0.20
C SER A 121 -8.11 -19.76 1.12
N ARG A 122 -6.96 -20.43 1.15
CA ARG A 122 -6.62 -21.54 2.05
C ARG A 122 -5.28 -21.26 2.72
N PRO A 123 -5.03 -21.78 3.93
CA PRO A 123 -3.71 -21.71 4.56
C PRO A 123 -2.65 -22.29 3.62
N LEU A 124 -1.60 -21.52 3.37
CA LEU A 124 -0.44 -22.00 2.64
C LEU A 124 0.32 -23.01 3.50
N LEU A 125 0.84 -24.07 2.89
CA LEU A 125 1.65 -25.08 3.59
C LEU A 125 2.86 -24.42 4.27
N ASN A 126 3.49 -23.48 3.56
CA ASN A 126 4.55 -22.63 4.06
C ASN A 126 4.15 -21.17 3.79
N SER A 127 3.95 -20.39 4.86
CA SER A 127 3.70 -18.95 4.73
C SER A 127 4.96 -18.24 4.19
N PRO A 128 4.83 -17.30 3.25
CA PRO A 128 5.94 -16.49 2.80
C PRO A 128 6.59 -15.74 3.95
N VAL A 129 7.92 -15.72 3.97
CA VAL A 129 8.68 -14.94 4.95
C VAL A 129 8.89 -13.55 4.38
N ILE A 130 8.33 -12.52 5.03
CA ILE A 130 8.40 -11.12 4.55
C ILE A 130 9.85 -10.61 4.43
N SER A 131 10.81 -11.12 5.22
CA SER A 131 12.23 -10.77 5.04
C SER A 131 12.81 -11.27 3.70
N ASN A 132 12.11 -12.18 3.02
CA ASN A 132 12.40 -12.64 1.67
C ASN A 132 11.55 -11.93 0.60
N ALA A 133 10.88 -10.81 0.92
CA ALA A 133 10.16 -10.01 -0.05
C ALA A 133 11.07 -9.48 -1.16
N GLY A 134 10.48 -9.10 -2.29
CA GLY A 134 11.21 -8.51 -3.40
C GLY A 134 11.91 -7.21 -3.03
N ARG A 135 12.98 -6.86 -3.75
CA ARG A 135 13.71 -5.62 -3.49
C ARG A 135 12.82 -4.41 -3.76
N HIS A 136 12.73 -3.50 -2.80
CA HIS A 136 12.02 -2.23 -2.97
C HIS A 136 12.75 -1.32 -3.96
N LEU A 137 12.00 -0.76 -4.90
CA LEU A 137 12.43 0.30 -5.79
C LEU A 137 11.69 1.58 -5.41
N SER A 138 12.41 2.69 -5.28
CA SER A 138 11.80 4.02 -5.18
C SER A 138 10.97 4.33 -6.44
N ALA A 139 10.08 5.31 -6.35
CA ALA A 139 9.28 5.74 -7.49
C ALA A 139 10.14 6.10 -8.71
N VAL A 140 11.27 6.78 -8.49
CA VAL A 140 12.21 7.17 -9.55
C VAL A 140 12.88 5.95 -10.16
N GLU A 141 13.44 5.05 -9.35
CA GLU A 141 14.07 3.81 -9.85
C GLU A 141 13.07 2.96 -10.64
N PHE A 142 11.85 2.80 -10.14
CA PHE A 142 10.77 2.07 -10.80
C PHE A 142 10.43 2.69 -12.16
N ASN A 143 10.30 4.02 -12.21
CA ASN A 143 10.06 4.76 -13.44
C ASN A 143 11.19 4.57 -14.46
N THR A 144 12.45 4.67 -14.00
CA THR A 144 13.64 4.47 -14.83
C THR A 144 13.69 3.06 -15.40
N VAL A 145 13.36 2.02 -14.62
CA VAL A 145 13.32 0.64 -15.12
C VAL A 145 12.27 0.51 -16.24
N LEU A 146 11.07 1.06 -16.07
CA LEU A 146 10.02 1.04 -17.10
C LEU A 146 10.41 1.82 -18.37
N GLN A 147 11.11 2.95 -18.21
CA GLN A 147 11.58 3.76 -19.33
C GLN A 147 12.67 3.05 -20.14
N SER A 148 13.62 2.42 -19.44
CA SER A 148 14.81 1.76 -19.99
C SER A 148 14.53 0.37 -20.55
N ALA A 149 13.40 -0.26 -20.21
CA ALA A 149 13.02 -1.58 -20.72
C ALA A 149 13.00 -1.70 -22.27
N GLY A 150 12.91 -0.58 -23.00
CA GLY A 150 12.97 -0.53 -24.46
C GLY A 150 14.29 0.01 -25.04
N ALA A 151 15.25 0.39 -24.21
CA ALA A 151 16.61 0.70 -24.65
C ALA A 151 17.40 -0.61 -24.61
N SER A 152 17.59 -1.23 -25.76
CA SER A 152 18.22 -2.53 -25.89
C SER A 152 19.52 -2.64 -25.06
N LEU A 153 19.65 -3.75 -24.34
CA LEU A 153 20.90 -4.48 -24.09
C LEU A 153 21.53 -4.89 -25.44
N ALA A 154 21.80 -3.90 -26.29
CA ALA A 154 22.64 -4.01 -27.47
C ALA A 154 23.94 -3.30 -27.11
N ASN A 155 24.72 -3.90 -26.20
CA ASN A 155 26.18 -3.85 -26.20
C ASN A 155 26.70 -4.74 -25.07
N ASN A 156 27.49 -5.73 -25.51
CA ASN A 156 28.45 -6.52 -24.74
C ASN A 156 27.90 -7.65 -23.83
N GLY A 157 27.97 -8.86 -24.38
CA GLY A 157 28.37 -10.07 -23.65
C GLY A 157 27.45 -10.57 -22.55
N SER A 158 26.63 -11.56 -22.89
CA SER A 158 26.23 -12.62 -21.94
C SER A 158 25.34 -12.25 -20.75
N ILE A 159 24.47 -11.24 -20.87
CA ILE A 159 23.31 -11.11 -19.98
C ILE A 159 22.13 -11.74 -20.72
N GLN A 160 21.62 -12.89 -20.25
CA GLN A 160 20.32 -13.40 -20.70
C GLN A 160 19.33 -12.24 -20.65
N LYS A 161 18.63 -12.01 -21.76
CA LYS A 161 17.70 -10.90 -21.94
C LYS A 161 16.47 -11.17 -21.04
N ASN A 162 16.61 -11.04 -19.73
CA ASN A 162 15.55 -11.32 -18.77
C ASN A 162 14.43 -10.31 -19.04
N ASN A 163 13.32 -10.80 -19.59
CA ASN A 163 12.14 -9.99 -19.87
C ASN A 163 11.69 -9.29 -18.58
N ILE A 164 11.25 -8.05 -18.70
CA ILE A 164 10.67 -7.31 -17.59
C ILE A 164 9.17 -7.55 -17.63
N ILE A 165 8.61 -7.97 -16.51
CA ILE A 165 7.18 -8.18 -16.33
C ILE A 165 6.70 -7.22 -15.27
N LEU A 166 5.63 -6.51 -15.55
CA LEU A 166 4.95 -5.66 -14.59
C LEU A 166 3.69 -6.37 -14.08
N LEU A 167 3.59 -6.64 -12.79
CA LEU A 167 2.48 -7.38 -12.18
C LEU A 167 1.64 -6.45 -11.30
N ASP A 168 0.36 -6.27 -11.67
CA ASP A 168 -0.63 -5.56 -10.85
C ASP A 168 -1.16 -6.52 -9.77
N ALA A 169 -0.76 -6.30 -8.51
CA ALA A 169 -1.19 -7.14 -7.39
C ALA A 169 -2.55 -6.71 -6.79
N ARG A 170 -3.34 -5.93 -7.53
CA ARG A 170 -4.61 -5.39 -7.09
C ARG A 170 -5.82 -6.18 -7.59
N ASN A 171 -6.98 -5.87 -7.03
CA ASN A 171 -8.23 -6.42 -7.53
C ASN A 171 -8.64 -5.73 -8.84
N VAL A 172 -9.36 -6.46 -9.68
CA VAL A 172 -9.78 -6.03 -11.03
C VAL A 172 -10.53 -4.69 -11.05
N TYR A 173 -11.29 -4.36 -10.00
CA TYR A 173 -11.99 -3.08 -9.94
C TYR A 173 -11.02 -1.90 -9.77
N GLU A 174 -9.90 -2.08 -9.06
CA GLU A 174 -8.86 -1.06 -8.88
C GLU A 174 -8.09 -0.84 -10.18
N THR A 175 -7.74 -1.93 -10.86
CA THR A 175 -7.03 -1.94 -12.14
C THR A 175 -7.82 -1.25 -13.26
N ARG A 176 -9.16 -1.35 -13.23
CA ARG A 176 -10.06 -0.66 -14.18
C ARG A 176 -10.10 0.85 -13.99
N ILE A 177 -9.90 1.34 -12.77
CA ILE A 177 -9.91 2.78 -12.45
C ILE A 177 -8.61 3.46 -12.88
N GLY A 178 -7.49 2.76 -12.71
CA GLY A 178 -6.20 3.22 -13.19
C GLY A 178 -5.13 2.16 -13.01
N ARG A 179 -4.14 2.16 -13.89
CA ARG A 179 -3.04 1.18 -13.92
C ARG A 179 -1.82 1.74 -14.65
N PHE A 180 -0.67 1.10 -14.45
CA PHE A 180 0.50 1.38 -15.25
C PHE A 180 0.30 0.94 -16.70
N GLN A 181 0.67 1.81 -17.64
CA GLN A 181 0.60 1.58 -19.08
C GLN A 181 1.94 1.96 -19.73
N THR A 182 2.51 1.00 -20.45
CA THR A 182 3.73 1.19 -21.25
C THR A 182 3.71 0.20 -22.41
N SER A 183 4.24 0.60 -23.57
CA SER A 183 4.37 -0.29 -24.73
C SER A 183 5.62 -1.18 -24.68
N LYS A 184 6.52 -0.94 -23.72
CA LYS A 184 7.85 -1.58 -23.64
C LYS A 184 7.90 -2.78 -22.70
N VAL A 185 6.94 -2.89 -21.78
CA VAL A 185 6.89 -3.90 -20.71
C VAL A 185 5.52 -4.54 -20.73
N GLU A 186 5.47 -5.86 -20.65
CA GLU A 186 4.21 -6.58 -20.49
C GLU A 186 3.65 -6.34 -19.09
N THR A 187 2.43 -5.80 -19.02
CA THR A 187 1.69 -5.69 -17.77
C THR A 187 0.74 -6.88 -17.62
N LEU A 188 1.03 -7.75 -16.66
CA LEU A 188 0.14 -8.82 -16.24
C LEU A 188 -0.91 -8.27 -15.27
N ASP A 189 -2.16 -8.39 -15.68
CA ASP A 189 -3.36 -8.12 -14.88
C ASP A 189 -4.00 -9.47 -14.51
N PRO A 190 -3.87 -9.92 -13.25
CA PRO A 190 -4.47 -11.17 -12.80
C PRO A 190 -6.00 -11.23 -12.89
N LYS A 191 -6.68 -10.08 -13.03
CA LYS A 191 -8.14 -9.95 -13.03
C LYS A 191 -8.82 -10.59 -11.81
N ILE A 192 -8.12 -10.68 -10.69
CA ILE A 192 -8.62 -11.25 -9.44
C ILE A 192 -9.70 -10.36 -8.84
N ARG A 193 -10.73 -10.97 -8.24
CA ARG A 193 -11.77 -10.22 -7.51
C ARG A 193 -11.36 -9.94 -6.07
N GLN A 194 -10.57 -10.84 -5.49
CA GLN A 194 -10.06 -10.74 -4.13
C GLN A 194 -8.55 -11.02 -4.13
N TYR A 195 -7.81 -10.32 -3.28
CA TYR A 195 -6.36 -10.46 -3.20
C TYR A 195 -5.92 -11.88 -2.81
N SER A 196 -6.77 -12.60 -2.06
CA SER A 196 -6.57 -14.01 -1.69
C SER A 196 -6.52 -14.98 -2.87
N ASP A 197 -6.94 -14.54 -4.06
CA ASP A 197 -6.87 -15.34 -5.30
C ASP A 197 -5.53 -15.16 -6.02
N LEU A 198 -4.71 -14.17 -5.62
CA LEU A 198 -3.44 -13.87 -6.28
C LEU A 198 -2.44 -15.02 -6.16
N CYS A 199 -2.41 -15.71 -5.02
CA CYS A 199 -1.55 -16.88 -4.82
C CYS A 199 -1.80 -17.96 -5.88
N THR A 200 -3.08 -18.34 -6.07
CA THR A 200 -3.49 -19.32 -7.09
C THR A 200 -3.12 -18.84 -8.49
N TRP A 201 -3.33 -17.56 -8.77
CA TRP A 201 -2.96 -16.99 -10.07
C TRP A 201 -1.44 -17.09 -10.32
N ILE A 202 -0.62 -16.77 -9.32
CA ILE A 202 0.85 -16.90 -9.39
C ILE A 202 1.25 -18.36 -9.66
N ASP A 203 0.60 -19.33 -9.02
CA ASP A 203 0.86 -20.75 -9.28
C ASP A 203 0.56 -21.14 -10.73
N CYS A 204 -0.59 -20.71 -11.27
CA CYS A 204 -0.97 -20.98 -12.65
C CYS A 204 -0.04 -20.32 -13.69
N HIS A 205 0.65 -19.24 -13.33
CA HIS A 205 1.54 -18.48 -14.23
C HIS A 205 3.02 -18.61 -13.84
N SER A 206 3.36 -19.59 -13.00
CA SER A 206 4.70 -19.72 -12.41
C SER A 206 5.80 -19.82 -13.47
N GLU A 207 5.57 -20.53 -14.58
CA GLU A 207 6.55 -20.65 -15.66
C GLU A 207 6.78 -19.33 -16.41
N GLN A 208 5.73 -18.50 -16.57
CA GLN A 208 5.86 -17.18 -17.19
C GLN A 208 6.72 -16.23 -16.34
N LEU A 209 6.64 -16.37 -15.02
CA LEU A 209 7.39 -15.53 -14.08
C LEU A 209 8.85 -15.99 -13.93
N ARG A 210 9.16 -17.25 -14.24
CA ARG A 210 10.50 -17.82 -14.03
C ARG A 210 11.53 -17.19 -14.97
N GLY A 211 12.66 -16.77 -14.42
CA GLY A 211 13.76 -16.12 -15.14
C GLY A 211 13.50 -14.66 -15.53
N SER A 212 12.30 -14.14 -15.26
CA SER A 212 11.93 -12.76 -15.58
C SER A 212 12.26 -11.80 -14.44
N ASN A 213 12.41 -10.51 -14.77
CA ASN A 213 12.45 -9.43 -13.78
C ASN A 213 11.01 -9.00 -13.47
N VAL A 214 10.46 -9.47 -12.35
CA VAL A 214 9.07 -9.19 -11.97
C VAL A 214 9.01 -7.92 -11.14
N LEU A 215 8.44 -6.85 -11.68
CA LEU A 215 8.14 -5.61 -10.97
C LEU A 215 6.70 -5.65 -10.50
N MET A 216 6.47 -5.50 -9.19
CA MET A 216 5.13 -5.54 -8.61
C MET A 216 4.71 -4.17 -8.09
N TYR A 217 3.41 -3.90 -8.18
CA TYR A 217 2.82 -2.73 -7.56
C TYR A 217 1.41 -3.00 -7.01
N CYS A 218 1.03 -2.21 -6.03
CA CYS A 218 -0.33 -2.09 -5.52
C CYS A 218 -0.54 -0.66 -5.00
N THR A 219 -1.70 -0.36 -4.41
CA THR A 219 -2.05 1.00 -3.93
C THR A 219 -0.99 1.60 -3.00
N GLY A 220 -0.62 0.89 -1.93
CA GLY A 220 0.23 1.43 -0.86
C GLY A 220 1.44 0.59 -0.47
N GLY A 221 1.69 -0.54 -1.15
CA GLY A 221 2.85 -1.42 -0.96
C GLY A 221 2.57 -2.75 -0.23
N ILE A 222 1.68 -2.76 0.78
CA ILE A 222 1.50 -3.91 1.69
C ILE A 222 1.22 -5.26 1.02
N ARG A 223 0.47 -5.28 -0.10
CA ARG A 223 0.16 -6.50 -0.86
C ARG A 223 1.37 -7.04 -1.62
N CYS A 224 2.27 -6.17 -2.05
CA CYS A 224 3.48 -6.57 -2.75
C CYS A 224 4.46 -7.28 -1.81
N GLU A 225 4.47 -6.94 -0.52
CA GLU A 225 5.37 -7.58 0.46
C GLU A 225 5.15 -9.10 0.50
N MET A 226 3.91 -9.52 0.71
CA MET A 226 3.56 -10.94 0.79
C MET A 226 3.65 -11.63 -0.58
N ALA A 227 3.16 -10.98 -1.64
CA ALA A 227 3.12 -11.58 -2.97
C ALA A 227 4.53 -11.76 -3.57
N SER A 228 5.42 -10.79 -3.36
CA SER A 228 6.81 -10.89 -3.81
C SER A 228 7.61 -11.90 -3.00
N ALA A 229 7.40 -11.97 -1.68
CA ALA A 229 7.97 -13.00 -0.83
C ALA A 229 7.52 -14.40 -1.28
N TYR A 230 6.26 -14.54 -1.68
CA TYR A 230 5.72 -15.80 -2.19
C TYR A 230 6.37 -16.19 -3.53
N ILE A 231 6.48 -15.27 -4.49
CA ILE A 231 7.17 -15.55 -5.76
C ILE A 231 8.61 -16.00 -5.49
N ARG A 232 9.37 -15.26 -4.67
CA ARG A 232 10.75 -15.63 -4.32
C ARG A 232 10.86 -16.97 -3.58
N SER A 233 9.84 -17.35 -2.80
CA SER A 233 9.82 -18.65 -2.09
C SER A 233 9.79 -19.87 -3.02
N LYS A 234 9.45 -19.68 -4.30
CA LYS A 234 9.47 -20.75 -5.31
C LYS A 234 10.88 -21.18 -5.71
N GLY A 235 11.92 -20.44 -5.31
CA GLY A 235 13.32 -20.83 -5.46
C GLY A 235 13.96 -20.39 -6.78
N ALA A 236 14.78 -21.26 -7.37
CA ALA A 236 15.68 -20.92 -8.47
C ALA A 236 14.95 -20.40 -9.72
N GLY A 237 15.29 -19.18 -10.12
CA GLY A 237 14.68 -18.45 -11.23
C GLY A 237 13.61 -17.43 -10.83
N TYR A 238 13.28 -17.28 -9.54
CA TYR A 238 12.28 -16.32 -9.05
C TYR A 238 12.87 -15.19 -8.21
N GLU A 239 14.20 -15.11 -8.10
CA GLU A 239 14.93 -14.19 -7.24
C GLU A 239 14.78 -12.73 -7.69
N ASN A 240 14.62 -12.52 -9.00
CA ASN A 240 14.51 -11.20 -9.63
C ASN A 240 13.11 -10.60 -9.47
N THR A 241 12.66 -10.48 -8.23
CA THR A 241 11.39 -9.85 -7.88
C THR A 241 11.63 -8.50 -7.21
N PHE A 242 10.97 -7.47 -7.71
CA PHE A 242 11.06 -6.09 -7.28
C PHE A 242 9.67 -5.55 -6.97
N GLN A 243 9.58 -4.55 -6.10
CA GLN A 243 8.30 -3.94 -5.73
C GLN A 243 8.41 -2.43 -5.57
N LEU A 244 7.36 -1.72 -5.97
CA LEU A 244 7.27 -0.27 -5.84
C LEU A 244 7.14 0.13 -4.36
N PHE A 245 8.16 0.78 -3.82
CA PHE A 245 8.18 1.28 -2.44
C PHE A 245 7.05 2.29 -2.23
N GLY A 246 6.22 2.05 -1.21
CA GLY A 246 5.05 2.87 -0.91
C GLY A 246 3.92 2.82 -1.94
N GLY A 247 4.02 1.95 -2.96
CA GLY A 247 2.99 1.70 -3.96
C GLY A 247 2.70 2.87 -4.89
N ILE A 248 1.57 2.78 -5.59
CA ILE A 248 1.08 3.83 -6.52
C ILE A 248 1.01 5.19 -5.83
N GLN A 249 0.66 5.22 -4.54
CA GLN A 249 0.58 6.47 -3.77
C GLN A 249 1.89 7.26 -3.80
N ARG A 250 3.02 6.67 -3.40
CA ARG A 250 4.33 7.34 -3.45
C ARG A 250 4.78 7.64 -4.88
N TYR A 251 4.39 6.80 -5.85
CA TYR A 251 4.69 7.07 -7.25
C TYR A 251 3.99 8.31 -7.77
N LEU A 252 2.70 8.51 -7.49
CA LEU A 252 1.95 9.69 -7.94
C LEU A 252 2.36 10.98 -7.21
N GLU A 253 2.85 10.89 -5.97
CA GLU A 253 3.48 12.02 -5.28
C GLU A 253 4.76 12.47 -6.00
N GLN A 254 5.56 11.52 -6.50
CA GLN A 254 6.78 11.80 -7.24
C GLN A 254 6.53 12.21 -8.70
N PHE A 255 5.46 11.70 -9.31
CA PHE A 255 5.03 11.98 -10.68
C PHE A 255 3.58 12.49 -10.71
N PRO A 256 3.33 13.77 -10.37
CA PRO A 256 1.98 14.33 -10.29
C PRO A 256 1.22 14.36 -11.63
N ASP A 257 1.94 14.30 -12.76
CA ASP A 257 1.38 14.16 -14.11
C ASP A 257 0.96 12.70 -14.44
N GLY A 258 1.15 11.79 -13.48
CA GLY A 258 0.85 10.38 -13.54
C GLY A 258 1.97 9.51 -14.09
N GLY A 259 3.01 10.07 -14.74
CA GLY A 259 4.07 9.27 -15.37
C GLY A 259 3.52 8.13 -16.24
N PHE A 260 3.95 6.89 -15.94
CA PHE A 260 3.44 5.67 -16.58
C PHE A 260 2.08 5.20 -16.03
N PHE A 261 1.60 5.72 -14.90
CA PHE A 261 0.30 5.39 -14.35
C PHE A 261 -0.81 6.22 -15.02
N LYS A 262 -1.82 5.54 -15.58
CA LYS A 262 -2.96 6.18 -16.26
C LYS A 262 -4.25 5.88 -15.52
N GLY A 263 -5.10 6.91 -15.36
CA GLY A 263 -6.34 6.84 -14.60
C GLY A 263 -6.18 7.38 -13.19
N LYS A 264 -7.00 6.90 -12.25
CA LYS A 264 -6.97 7.32 -10.83
C LYS A 264 -6.46 6.20 -9.93
N ASN A 265 -5.83 6.55 -8.81
CA ASN A 265 -5.45 5.57 -7.79
C ASN A 265 -6.67 5.29 -6.90
N PHE A 266 -7.17 4.06 -6.93
CA PHE A 266 -8.19 3.64 -5.98
C PHE A 266 -7.58 3.50 -4.59
N VAL A 267 -8.09 4.25 -3.63
CA VAL A 267 -7.72 4.19 -2.22
C VAL A 267 -8.83 3.50 -1.43
N PHE A 268 -8.47 2.80 -0.35
CA PHE A 268 -9.39 1.97 0.42
C PHE A 268 -10.16 2.80 1.45
N ASP A 269 -10.96 3.72 0.94
CA ASP A 269 -12.01 4.43 1.63
C ASP A 269 -13.35 4.02 0.97
N HIS A 270 -14.40 3.73 1.76
CA HIS A 270 -15.65 3.13 1.26
C HIS A 270 -16.64 4.15 0.77
#